data_AF-X6C328-F1
#
_entry.id   AF-X6C328-F1
#
_cell.length_a   1.000
_cell.length_b   1.000
_cell.length_c   1.000
_cell.angle_alpha   90.00
_cell.angle_beta   90.00
_cell.angle_gamma   90.00
#
_symmetry.space_group_name_H-M   'P 1'
#
loop_
_entity.id
_entity.type
_entity.pdbx_description
1 polymer ?
#
loop_
_entity_poly.entity_id
_entity_poly.type
_entity_poly.pdbx_seq_one_letter_code
_entity_poly.pdbx_strand_id
1 'polypeptide(L)'
;MRAGDLVEPGRQRLVLSLAYSHWVGNMNRVGAIALIAAGLVPSHASAAQGGLTTQELLNNCNASPGSSAVSLCIGYVSGVADTMMQVRGSDADLVGSCPSQNPTPTYGAYRQVFKNWAEKHPEKWGEPMFHGVRDALREMWPCQ
;
A
#
# COMPACT_ATOMS: atom_id res chain seq x y z
N MET A 1 9.34 -41.34 -23.48
CA MET A 1 8.76 -40.34 -22.56
C MET A 1 8.23 -39.21 -23.43
N ARG A 2 6.90 -39.03 -23.48
CA ARG A 2 6.21 -38.09 -24.39
C ARG A 2 5.68 -36.89 -23.62
N ALA A 3 5.68 -35.76 -24.33
CA ALA A 3 5.12 -34.47 -23.98
C ALA A 3 3.59 -34.43 -24.11
N GLY A 4 2.97 -33.44 -23.46
CA GLY A 4 1.53 -33.15 -23.38
C GLY A 4 1.08 -33.19 -21.91
N ASP A 5 0.41 -32.21 -21.32
CA ASP A 5 -0.69 -31.45 -21.88
C ASP A 5 -0.82 -30.03 -21.31
N LEU A 6 -1.20 -29.12 -22.22
CA LEU A 6 -1.67 -27.76 -21.98
C LEU A 6 -3.13 -27.80 -21.50
N VAL A 7 -3.44 -27.12 -20.41
CA VAL A 7 -4.82 -26.94 -19.92
C VAL A 7 -5.41 -25.68 -20.58
N GLU A 8 -6.34 -25.87 -21.51
CA GLU A 8 -7.19 -24.79 -22.04
C GLU A 8 -8.45 -24.58 -21.17
N PRO A 9 -8.90 -23.32 -20.96
CA PRO A 9 -10.13 -22.99 -20.24
C PRO A 9 -11.26 -22.69 -21.23
N GLY A 10 -12.28 -23.56 -21.31
CA GLY A 10 -13.47 -23.20 -22.08
C GLY A 10 -14.46 -24.32 -22.33
N ARG A 11 -15.33 -24.64 -21.36
CA ARG A 11 -16.61 -25.33 -21.61
C ARG A 11 -17.51 -25.47 -20.36
N GLN A 12 -18.15 -24.39 -19.91
CA GLN A 12 -19.21 -24.53 -18.88
C GLN A 12 -20.44 -23.61 -19.06
N ARG A 13 -20.70 -23.09 -20.27
CA ARG A 13 -21.93 -22.29 -20.50
C ARG A 13 -22.71 -22.80 -21.69
N LEU A 14 -23.40 -23.93 -21.57
CA LEU A 14 -24.39 -24.38 -22.57
C LEU A 14 -25.29 -25.53 -22.06
N VAL A 15 -26.00 -25.36 -20.93
CA VAL A 15 -27.09 -26.29 -20.56
C VAL A 15 -28.29 -25.60 -19.87
N LEU A 16 -28.51 -24.30 -20.05
CA LEU A 16 -29.65 -23.59 -19.42
C LEU A 16 -30.48 -22.76 -20.42
N SER A 17 -30.70 -23.28 -21.64
CA SER A 17 -31.45 -22.58 -22.69
C SER A 17 -32.73 -23.28 -23.18
N LEU A 18 -33.31 -24.24 -22.45
CA LEU A 18 -34.49 -24.98 -22.96
C LEU A 18 -35.67 -25.12 -21.98
N ALA A 19 -35.93 -24.13 -21.12
CA ALA A 19 -37.10 -24.19 -20.22
C ALA A 19 -37.84 -22.86 -20.04
N TYR A 20 -37.94 -22.01 -21.08
CA TYR A 20 -38.63 -20.72 -20.96
C TYR A 20 -39.48 -20.30 -22.17
N SER A 21 -40.00 -21.25 -22.95
CA SER A 21 -40.67 -20.93 -24.23
C SER A 21 -42.18 -21.19 -24.28
N HIS A 22 -42.87 -21.45 -23.16
CA HIS A 22 -44.29 -21.89 -23.20
C HIS A 22 -45.31 -21.04 -22.43
N TRP A 23 -44.95 -19.85 -21.94
CA TRP A 23 -45.91 -18.92 -21.31
C TRP A 23 -46.11 -17.66 -22.16
N VAL A 24 -46.58 -17.81 -23.41
CA VAL A 24 -47.07 -16.70 -24.23
C VAL A 24 -48.58 -16.87 -24.39
N GLY A 25 -49.32 -16.33 -23.42
CA GLY A 25 -50.77 -16.32 -23.39
C GLY A 25 -51.29 -14.96 -22.95
N ASN A 26 -51.56 -14.11 -23.95
CA ASN A 26 -52.65 -13.13 -23.95
C ASN A 26 -52.83 -12.24 -22.71
N MET A 27 -52.14 -11.10 -22.65
CA MET A 27 -52.61 -9.93 -21.89
C MET A 27 -52.22 -8.65 -22.62
N ASN A 28 -53.20 -8.18 -23.40
CA ASN A 28 -53.25 -6.86 -23.98
C ASN A 28 -53.14 -5.78 -22.89
N ARG A 29 -52.33 -4.76 -23.21
CA ARG A 29 -52.57 -3.33 -22.90
C ARG A 29 -53.00 -3.02 -21.46
N VAL A 30 -52.04 -2.61 -20.63
CA VAL A 30 -52.07 -1.47 -19.69
C VAL A 30 -50.90 -1.66 -18.71
N GLY A 31 -50.11 -0.61 -18.49
CA GLY A 31 -49.19 -0.53 -17.36
C GLY A 31 -47.72 -0.68 -17.72
N ALA A 32 -47.18 0.33 -18.39
CA ALA A 32 -45.75 0.62 -18.31
C ALA A 32 -45.36 0.97 -16.86
N ILE A 33 -44.07 0.82 -16.56
CA ILE A 33 -43.33 1.36 -15.41
C ILE A 33 -43.35 0.46 -14.16
N ALA A 34 -42.44 -0.52 -14.12
CA ALA A 34 -41.88 -1.05 -12.87
C ALA A 34 -40.43 -0.53 -12.75
N LEU A 35 -40.25 0.36 -11.77
CA LEU A 35 -39.06 1.14 -11.45
C LEU A 35 -37.78 0.30 -11.30
N ILE A 36 -36.72 0.77 -11.96
CA ILE A 36 -35.32 0.47 -11.66
C ILE A 36 -35.03 1.03 -10.26
N ALA A 37 -35.06 0.19 -9.23
CA ALA A 37 -34.76 0.59 -7.84
C ALA A 37 -33.75 -0.35 -7.17
N ALA A 38 -32.69 -0.74 -7.89
CA ALA A 38 -31.61 -1.57 -7.34
C ALA A 38 -30.20 -1.03 -7.68
N GLY A 39 -30.06 0.29 -7.87
CA GLY A 39 -28.85 0.88 -8.45
C GLY A 39 -28.07 1.87 -7.58
N LEU A 40 -28.46 2.14 -6.33
CA LEU A 40 -27.81 3.18 -5.50
C LEU A 40 -27.68 2.72 -4.05
N VAL A 41 -26.94 1.63 -3.80
CA VAL A 41 -26.22 1.55 -2.52
C VAL A 41 -24.92 2.32 -2.74
N PRO A 42 -24.78 3.54 -2.20
CA PRO A 42 -23.50 4.21 -2.21
C PRO A 42 -22.54 3.37 -1.37
N SER A 43 -21.63 2.66 -2.04
CA SER A 43 -20.47 2.05 -1.40
C SER A 43 -19.64 3.18 -0.81
N HIS A 44 -19.92 3.55 0.43
CA HIS A 44 -19.08 4.42 1.22
C HIS A 44 -17.84 3.62 1.60
N ALA A 45 -16.95 3.39 0.63
CA ALA A 45 -15.58 3.07 0.92
C ALA A 45 -15.00 4.31 1.60
N SER A 46 -15.15 4.40 2.91
CA SER A 46 -14.37 5.31 3.73
C SER A 46 -12.94 4.78 3.65
N ALA A 47 -12.22 5.18 2.60
CA ALA A 47 -10.77 5.15 2.63
C ALA A 47 -10.41 5.99 3.84
N ALA A 48 -9.96 5.34 4.92
CA ALA A 48 -9.50 6.03 6.11
C ALA A 48 -8.49 7.07 5.62
N GLN A 49 -8.83 8.35 5.75
CA GLN A 49 -7.99 9.47 5.33
C GLN A 49 -6.78 9.65 6.26
N GLY A 50 -6.53 8.69 7.16
CA GLY A 50 -5.31 8.60 7.94
C GLY A 50 -4.21 7.99 7.08
N GLY A 51 -3.24 8.81 6.67
CA GLY A 51 -1.98 8.29 6.15
C GLY A 51 -1.28 7.42 7.20
N LEU A 52 -0.38 6.53 6.74
CA LEU A 52 0.37 5.66 7.64
C LEU A 52 1.16 6.49 8.67
N THR A 53 1.10 6.05 9.91
CA THR A 53 1.78 6.62 11.07
C THR A 53 3.17 6.03 11.27
N THR A 54 3.99 6.67 12.10
CA THR A 54 5.30 6.15 12.53
C THR A 54 5.17 4.76 13.15
N GLN A 55 4.14 4.51 13.95
CA GLN A 55 3.91 3.20 14.56
C GLN A 55 3.58 2.12 13.53
N GLU A 56 2.71 2.43 12.56
CA GLU A 56 2.35 1.48 11.51
C GLU A 56 3.55 1.14 10.64
N LEU A 57 4.40 2.12 10.33
CA LEU A 57 5.65 1.87 9.62
C LEU A 57 6.60 0.99 10.47
N LEU A 58 6.74 1.23 11.78
CA LEU A 58 7.52 0.37 12.67
C LEU A 58 7.00 -1.07 12.69
N ASN A 59 5.68 -1.26 12.74
CA ASN A 59 5.05 -2.58 12.66
C ASN A 59 5.37 -3.28 11.34
N ASN A 60 5.29 -2.55 10.22
CA ASN A 60 5.69 -3.06 8.90
C ASN A 60 7.18 -3.46 8.86
N CYS A 61 8.05 -2.68 9.52
CA CYS A 61 9.46 -2.99 9.65
C CYS A 61 9.74 -4.22 10.53
N ASN A 62 8.82 -4.59 11.42
CA ASN A 62 8.93 -5.76 12.31
C ASN A 62 8.21 -7.00 11.79
N ALA A 63 7.52 -6.91 10.64
CA ALA A 63 6.86 -8.05 10.02
C ALA A 63 7.85 -9.14 9.59
N SER A 64 7.30 -10.33 9.27
CA SER A 64 8.11 -11.49 8.87
C SER A 64 9.00 -11.17 7.66
N PRO A 65 10.27 -11.64 7.65
CA PRO A 65 11.16 -11.48 6.50
C PRO A 65 10.50 -11.96 5.20
N GLY A 66 10.62 -11.18 4.13
CA GLY A 66 10.04 -11.48 2.82
C GLY A 66 8.54 -11.14 2.66
N SER A 67 7.86 -10.66 3.72
CA SER A 67 6.49 -10.16 3.60
C SER A 67 6.43 -8.85 2.81
N SER A 68 5.28 -8.57 2.19
CA SER A 68 5.02 -7.27 1.53
C SER A 68 5.12 -6.09 2.50
N ALA A 69 4.79 -6.28 3.77
CA ALA A 69 4.93 -5.28 4.82
C ALA A 69 6.40 -4.89 5.06
N VAL A 70 7.31 -5.87 5.13
CA VAL A 70 8.76 -5.58 5.23
C VAL A 70 9.25 -4.86 3.97
N SER A 71 8.81 -5.28 2.78
CA SER A 71 9.17 -4.62 1.53
C SER A 71 8.70 -3.16 1.50
N LEU A 72 7.48 -2.88 1.98
CA LEU A 72 6.96 -1.51 2.11
C LEU A 72 7.81 -0.68 3.08
N CYS A 73 8.16 -1.23 4.24
CA CYS A 73 9.05 -0.53 5.18
C CYS A 73 10.40 -0.19 4.53
N ILE A 74 11.08 -1.16 3.92
CA ILE A 74 12.40 -0.95 3.33
C ILE A 74 12.32 0.11 2.24
N GLY A 75 11.37 -0.03 1.30
CA GLY A 75 11.23 0.91 0.19
C GLY A 75 10.85 2.32 0.64
N TYR A 76 10.01 2.45 1.66
CA TYR A 76 9.63 3.76 2.18
C TYR A 76 10.82 4.45 2.88
N VAL A 77 11.49 3.74 3.80
CA VAL A 77 12.62 4.29 4.54
C VAL A 77 13.79 4.64 3.60
N SER A 78 14.09 3.78 2.63
CA SER A 78 15.13 4.08 1.63
C SER A 78 14.76 5.26 0.75
N GLY A 79 13.50 5.36 0.30
CA GLY A 79 13.05 6.48 -0.53
C GLY A 79 13.14 7.83 0.18
N VAL A 80 12.82 7.87 1.49
CA VAL A 80 13.01 9.07 2.31
C VAL A 80 14.49 9.39 2.47
N ALA A 81 15.34 8.40 2.77
CA ALA A 81 16.78 8.59 2.87
C ALA A 81 17.38 9.14 1.58
N ASP A 82 17.06 8.52 0.44
CA ASP A 82 17.52 8.95 -0.89
C ASP A 82 17.07 10.38 -1.18
N THR A 83 15.82 10.75 -0.85
CA THR A 83 15.30 12.11 -1.04
C THR A 83 16.04 13.13 -0.17
N MET A 84 16.23 12.83 1.12
CA MET A 84 16.93 13.72 2.06
C MET A 84 18.40 13.89 1.69
N MET A 85 19.03 12.83 1.16
CA MET A 85 20.39 12.86 0.64
C MET A 85 20.54 13.71 -0.63
N GLN A 86 19.47 14.21 -1.25
CA GLN A 86 19.55 15.14 -2.40
C GLN A 86 19.37 16.60 -1.99
N VAL A 87 19.02 16.88 -0.74
CA VAL A 87 18.91 18.25 -0.22
C VAL A 87 20.33 18.84 -0.08
N ARG A 88 20.53 20.07 -0.56
CA ARG A 88 21.84 20.76 -0.61
C ARG A 88 21.70 22.18 -0.10
N GLY A 89 22.84 22.80 0.23
CA GLY A 89 22.90 24.19 0.67
C GLY A 89 22.23 24.38 2.02
N SER A 90 21.70 25.59 2.27
CA SER A 90 21.09 25.99 3.54
C SER A 90 19.88 25.16 3.97
N ASP A 91 19.21 24.47 3.03
CA ASP A 91 18.07 23.62 3.35
C ASP A 91 18.50 22.26 3.93
N ALA A 92 19.77 21.86 3.73
CA ALA A 92 20.29 20.59 4.22
C ALA A 92 20.23 20.50 5.75
N ASP A 93 20.49 21.62 6.43
CA ASP A 93 20.43 21.68 7.90
C ASP A 93 19.00 21.51 8.43
N LEU A 94 17.99 21.88 7.62
CA LEU A 94 16.59 21.87 8.01
C LEU A 94 15.91 20.52 7.76
N VAL A 95 16.25 19.82 6.68
CA VAL A 95 15.53 18.61 6.25
C VAL A 95 16.42 17.52 5.65
N GLY A 96 17.71 17.78 5.45
CA GLY A 96 18.65 16.82 4.89
C GLY A 96 19.13 15.78 5.91
N SER A 97 19.69 14.68 5.39
CA SER A 97 20.51 13.74 6.15
C SER A 97 21.81 13.52 5.38
N CYS A 98 22.94 13.57 6.06
CA CYS A 98 24.27 13.55 5.45
C CYS A 98 25.10 12.35 5.93
N PRO A 99 24.72 11.12 5.58
CA PRO A 99 25.53 9.96 5.92
C PRO A 99 26.90 10.01 5.24
N SER A 100 27.93 9.50 5.91
CA SER A 100 29.25 9.32 5.30
C SER A 100 29.13 8.46 4.03
N GLN A 101 29.80 8.87 2.96
CA GLN A 101 29.87 8.13 1.69
C GLN A 101 30.82 6.91 1.77
N ASN A 102 31.52 6.72 2.88
CA ASN A 102 32.51 5.65 3.03
C ASN A 102 32.44 4.94 4.40
N PRO A 103 31.74 3.79 4.50
CA PRO A 103 30.83 3.24 3.50
C PRO A 103 29.47 3.94 3.53
N THR A 104 28.86 4.13 2.36
CA THR A 104 27.45 4.55 2.25
C THR A 104 26.56 3.52 2.97
N PRO A 105 25.63 3.95 3.85
CA PRO A 105 24.73 3.02 4.52
C PRO A 105 23.89 2.21 3.54
N THR A 106 23.69 0.94 3.86
CA THR A 106 22.78 0.08 3.08
C THR A 106 21.31 0.41 3.42
N TYR A 107 20.37 0.02 2.56
CA TYR A 107 18.95 0.14 2.87
C TYR A 107 18.54 -0.63 4.14
N GLY A 108 19.22 -1.74 4.44
CA GLY A 108 19.06 -2.44 5.72
C GLY A 108 19.50 -1.60 6.91
N ALA A 109 20.57 -0.82 6.78
CA ALA A 109 21.04 0.10 7.80
C ALA A 109 20.03 1.23 8.05
N TYR A 110 19.49 1.87 7.01
CA TYR A 110 18.45 2.90 7.16
C TYR A 110 17.21 2.34 7.88
N ARG A 111 16.73 1.15 7.48
CA ARG A 111 15.64 0.47 8.18
C ARG A 111 15.96 0.27 9.66
N GLN A 112 17.17 -0.20 9.98
CA GLN A 112 17.54 -0.47 11.37
C GLN A 112 17.62 0.81 12.21
N VAL A 113 18.12 1.92 11.63
CA VAL A 113 18.13 3.24 12.29
C VAL A 113 16.72 3.69 12.62
N PHE A 114 15.81 3.64 11.64
CA PHE A 114 14.41 3.99 11.86
C PHE A 114 13.78 3.14 12.98
N LYS A 115 13.97 1.81 12.96
CA LYS A 115 13.44 0.92 14.00
C LYS A 115 13.93 1.30 15.40
N ASN A 116 15.25 1.43 15.54
CA ASN A 116 15.89 1.74 16.81
C ASN A 116 15.44 3.09 17.37
N TRP A 117 15.24 4.07 16.49
CA TRP A 117 14.73 5.38 16.84
C TRP A 117 13.25 5.31 17.25
N ALA A 118 12.39 4.71 16.43
CA ALA A 118 10.96 4.64 16.69
C ALA A 118 10.64 3.91 18.00
N GLU A 119 11.39 2.85 18.35
CA GLU A 119 11.24 2.15 19.64
C GLU A 119 11.56 3.03 20.87
N LYS A 120 12.41 4.06 20.71
CA LYS A 120 12.79 5.00 21.77
C LYS A 120 11.90 6.24 21.83
N HIS A 121 11.07 6.47 20.82
CA HIS A 121 10.22 7.65 20.67
C HIS A 121 8.72 7.29 20.56
N PRO A 122 8.13 6.59 21.55
CA PRO A 122 6.70 6.23 21.51
C PRO A 122 5.77 7.44 21.51
N GLU A 123 6.21 8.59 22.04
CA GLU A 123 5.48 9.87 21.96
C GLU A 123 5.29 10.37 20.52
N LYS A 124 6.09 9.87 19.57
CA LYS A 124 6.03 10.22 18.14
C LYS A 124 5.23 9.23 17.30
N TRP A 125 4.73 8.15 17.89
CA TRP A 125 4.10 7.06 17.15
C TRP A 125 2.85 7.45 16.35
N GLY A 126 2.09 8.44 16.83
CA GLY A 126 0.91 8.96 16.14
C GLY A 126 1.21 9.96 15.03
N GLU A 127 2.48 10.34 14.82
CA GLU A 127 2.85 11.26 13.75
C GLU A 127 2.85 10.55 12.38
N PRO A 128 2.74 11.30 11.25
CA PRO A 128 2.92 10.73 9.92
C PRO A 128 4.27 10.03 9.77
N MET A 129 4.29 8.88 9.09
CA MET A 129 5.51 8.05 8.96
C MET A 129 6.74 8.81 8.41
N PHE A 130 6.53 9.82 7.55
CA PHE A 130 7.62 10.67 7.05
C PHE A 130 8.38 11.38 8.18
N HIS A 131 7.68 11.92 9.18
CA HIS A 131 8.31 12.63 10.29
C HIS A 131 9.21 11.69 11.09
N GLY A 132 8.71 10.50 11.42
CA GLY A 132 9.51 9.52 12.16
C GLY A 132 10.76 9.07 11.40
N VAL A 133 10.67 8.83 10.08
CA VAL A 133 11.86 8.48 9.28
C VAL A 133 12.82 9.66 9.18
N ARG A 134 12.33 10.87 8.86
CA ARG A 134 13.17 12.08 8.78
C ARG A 134 13.94 12.32 10.07
N ASP A 135 13.25 12.27 11.20
CA ASP A 135 13.86 12.57 12.50
C ASP A 135 14.90 11.50 12.87
N ALA A 136 14.59 10.21 12.64
CA ALA A 136 15.54 9.12 12.84
C ALA A 136 16.84 9.29 12.01
N LEU A 137 16.71 9.65 10.73
CA LEU A 137 17.85 9.82 9.84
C LEU A 137 18.68 11.06 10.17
N ARG A 138 18.03 12.16 10.57
CA ARG A 138 18.71 13.41 10.99
C ARG A 138 19.46 13.26 12.29
N GLU A 139 18.90 12.51 13.24
CA GLU A 139 19.56 12.24 14.51
C GLU A 139 20.81 11.38 14.31
N MET A 140 20.73 10.39 13.43
CA MET A 140 21.87 9.49 13.14
C MET A 140 22.94 10.14 12.25
N TRP A 141 22.51 10.90 11.24
CA TRP A 141 23.38 11.50 10.23
C TRP A 141 23.03 12.97 10.00
N PRO A 142 23.31 13.85 10.97
CA PRO A 142 23.11 15.28 10.81
C PRO A 142 24.01 15.83 9.70
N CYS A 143 23.52 16.82 8.97
CA CYS A 143 24.34 17.65 8.09
C CYS A 143 25.15 18.66 8.91
N GLN A 144 26.34 19.01 8.43
CA GLN A 144 27.28 19.98 9.04
C GLN A 144 27.58 21.11 8.07
#